data_AF-T1JUU8-F1
#
_entry.id   AF-T1JUU8-F1
#
_cell.length_a   1.000
_cell.length_b   1.000
_cell.length_c   1.000
_cell.angle_alpha   90.00
_cell.angle_beta   90.00
_cell.angle_gamma   90.00
#
_symmetry.space_group_name_H-M   'P 1'
#
loop_
_entity.id
_entity.type
_entity.pdbx_description
1 polymer ?
#
loop_
_entity_poly.entity_id
_entity_poly.type
_entity_poly.pdbx_seq_one_letter_code
_entity_poly.pdbx_strand_id
1 'polypeptide(L)'
;MKQINYKCILIVFLLTFLGTFCKEQASTTLIVCIFHQILFKFNLRTKMINCTKRWIYRFKCYIDSQLTSPKQVSHCKLSTHKMVPGQLKSASTFYKNIFYLSIGFVTISCLRFAIMNNKLPSFNRLDNPARILASPYRQLNYAYIWTYNCWLLLNPFNLSCDWSSSSIQLITSLLDPKNVITLATFIFTLLLLLQSDTVSWMGLGFMMITFLPASNIFFPLGFVIAERVLYLPSMGFSIIIARGFVLLYSSIKSKR
;
A
#
# COMPACT_ATOMS: atom_id res chain seq x y z
N MET A 1 -25.26 -0.68 24.01
CA MET A 1 -24.27 0.28 23.44
C MET A 1 -22.86 -0.16 23.83
N LYS A 2 -22.10 -0.83 22.95
CA LYS A 2 -20.69 -1.15 23.28
C LYS A 2 -19.89 0.15 23.26
N GLN A 3 -19.38 0.55 24.43
CA GLN A 3 -18.50 1.71 24.60
C GLN A 3 -17.40 1.72 23.54
N ILE A 4 -17.17 2.90 22.99
CA ILE A 4 -15.97 3.19 22.20
C ILE A 4 -14.80 2.82 23.10
N ASN A 5 -13.92 1.91 22.66
CA ASN A 5 -12.72 1.57 23.41
C ASN A 5 -11.70 2.70 23.17
N TYR A 6 -11.96 3.87 23.77
CA TYR A 6 -11.14 5.09 23.66
C TYR A 6 -9.68 4.81 24.01
N LYS A 7 -9.44 3.83 24.89
CA LYS A 7 -8.13 3.27 25.20
C LYS A 7 -7.39 2.79 23.94
N CYS A 8 -8.06 2.09 23.03
CA CYS A 8 -7.43 1.62 21.78
C CYS A 8 -7.06 2.79 20.85
N ILE A 9 -7.92 3.79 20.74
CA ILE A 9 -7.66 4.98 19.90
C ILE A 9 -6.49 5.78 20.49
N LEU A 10 -6.47 5.95 21.81
CA LEU A 10 -5.38 6.61 22.53
C LEU A 10 -4.06 5.88 22.33
N ILE A 11 -4.04 4.54 22.42
CA ILE A 11 -2.85 3.72 22.14
C ILE A 11 -2.37 3.94 20.70
N VAL A 12 -3.29 3.95 19.71
CA VAL A 12 -2.93 4.22 18.31
C VAL A 12 -2.28 5.59 18.17
N PHE A 13 -2.82 6.63 18.80
CA PHE A 13 -2.20 7.96 18.76
C PHE A 13 -0.85 8.00 19.46
N LEU A 14 -0.71 7.38 20.62
CA LEU A 14 0.55 7.33 21.36
C LEU A 14 1.63 6.61 20.55
N LEU A 15 1.30 5.46 19.94
CA LEU A 15 2.22 4.73 19.06
C LEU A 15 2.55 5.51 17.79
N THR A 16 1.58 6.21 17.21
CA THR A 16 1.81 7.06 16.03
C THR A 16 2.74 8.21 16.39
N PHE A 17 2.50 8.88 17.52
CA PHE A 17 3.29 9.99 18.01
C PHE A 17 4.72 9.56 18.32
N LEU A 18 4.92 8.49 19.08
CA LEU A 18 6.25 7.90 19.30
C LEU A 18 6.92 7.52 17.97
N GLY A 19 6.16 6.91 17.07
CA GLY A 19 6.63 6.55 15.73
C GLY A 19 7.10 7.75 14.92
N THR A 20 6.49 8.93 15.07
CA THR A 20 6.90 10.14 14.33
C THR A 20 8.29 10.64 14.71
N PHE A 21 8.80 10.29 15.89
CA PHE A 21 10.19 10.57 16.28
C PHE A 21 11.19 9.59 15.63
N CYS A 22 10.79 8.34 15.40
CA CYS A 22 11.69 7.29 14.90
C CYS A 22 11.66 7.14 13.36
N LYS A 23 10.53 7.38 12.71
CA LYS A 23 10.37 7.21 11.26
C LYS A 23 9.52 8.33 10.66
N GLU A 24 9.95 8.82 9.50
CA GLU A 24 9.28 9.91 8.79
C GLU A 24 7.84 9.59 8.38
N GLN A 25 7.50 8.31 8.27
CA GLN A 25 6.23 7.83 7.72
C GLN A 25 5.17 7.51 8.76
N ALA A 26 5.43 7.67 10.07
CA ALA A 26 4.49 7.21 11.08
C ALA A 26 3.11 7.89 11.00
N SER A 27 3.03 9.15 10.55
CA SER A 27 1.74 9.84 10.35
C SER A 27 0.85 9.15 9.29
N THR A 28 1.43 8.45 8.32
CA THR A 28 0.68 7.71 7.29
C THR A 28 -0.09 6.52 7.87
N THR A 29 0.29 6.03 9.06
CA THR A 29 -0.42 4.93 9.74
C THR A 29 -1.85 5.31 10.12
N LEU A 30 -2.12 6.58 10.43
CA LEU A 30 -3.48 7.06 10.70
C LEU A 30 -4.34 7.06 9.43
N ILE A 31 -3.75 7.40 8.28
CA ILE A 31 -4.41 7.31 6.97
C ILE A 31 -4.77 5.85 6.68
N VAL A 32 -3.85 4.93 6.96
CA VAL A 32 -4.09 3.48 6.86
C VAL A 32 -5.21 3.02 7.80
N CYS A 33 -5.25 3.51 9.05
CA CYS A 33 -6.34 3.20 9.99
C CYS A 33 -7.69 3.71 9.50
N ILE A 34 -7.75 4.93 8.94
CA ILE A 34 -8.97 5.50 8.33
C ILE A 34 -9.42 4.61 7.17
N PHE A 35 -8.51 4.24 6.27
CA PHE A 35 -8.80 3.35 5.17
C PHE A 35 -9.34 2.00 5.66
N HIS A 36 -8.72 1.40 6.68
CA HIS A 36 -9.19 0.16 7.29
C HIS A 36 -10.61 0.28 7.88
N GLN A 37 -10.97 1.40 8.51
CA GLN A 37 -12.33 1.64 9.00
C GLN A 37 -13.34 1.70 7.85
N ILE A 38 -12.99 2.37 6.75
CA ILE A 38 -13.82 2.46 5.54
C ILE A 38 -14.07 1.04 4.98
N LEU A 39 -13.02 0.23 4.87
CA LEU A 39 -13.13 -1.16 4.43
C LEU A 39 -14.02 -2.01 5.34
N PHE A 40 -13.98 -1.76 6.65
CA PHE A 40 -14.84 -2.45 7.61
C PHE A 40 -16.32 -2.09 7.41
N LYS A 41 -16.64 -0.81 7.21
CA LYS A 41 -18.02 -0.35 6.98
C LYS A 41 -18.64 -0.94 5.72
N PHE A 42 -17.87 -1.01 4.63
CA PHE A 42 -18.32 -1.60 3.37
C PHE A 42 -18.32 -3.15 3.36
N ASN A 43 -18.08 -3.78 4.52
CA ASN A 43 -18.04 -5.24 4.68
C ASN A 43 -17.01 -5.94 3.75
N LEU A 44 -16.05 -5.16 3.23
CA LEU A 44 -15.00 -5.62 2.32
C LEU A 44 -14.00 -6.51 3.04
N ARG A 45 -13.80 -6.29 4.35
CA ARG A 45 -12.93 -7.10 5.21
C ARG A 45 -13.37 -8.56 5.26
N THR A 46 -14.68 -8.82 5.36
CA THR A 46 -15.23 -10.18 5.49
C THR A 46 -15.06 -10.95 4.18
N LYS A 47 -15.29 -10.28 3.03
CA LYS A 47 -14.93 -10.82 1.70
C LYS A 47 -13.44 -11.12 1.61
N MET A 48 -12.58 -10.23 2.09
CA MET A 48 -11.13 -10.41 2.05
C MET A 48 -10.66 -11.61 2.87
N ILE A 49 -11.09 -11.70 4.14
CA ILE A 49 -10.68 -12.79 5.03
C ILE A 49 -11.24 -14.13 4.57
N ASN A 50 -12.47 -14.14 4.03
CA ASN A 50 -13.02 -15.37 3.45
C ASN A 50 -12.25 -15.80 2.19
N CYS A 51 -11.82 -14.85 1.34
CA CYS A 51 -10.97 -15.16 0.19
C CYS A 51 -9.60 -15.68 0.61
N THR A 52 -8.94 -15.04 1.58
CA THR A 52 -7.62 -15.48 2.06
C THR A 52 -7.69 -16.78 2.85
N LYS A 53 -8.68 -16.99 3.73
CA LYS A 53 -8.88 -18.28 4.41
C LYS A 53 -9.18 -19.41 3.44
N ARG A 54 -10.03 -19.16 2.44
CA ARG A 54 -10.34 -20.15 1.39
C ARG A 54 -9.10 -20.49 0.58
N TRP A 55 -8.22 -19.51 0.34
CA TRP A 55 -6.94 -19.74 -0.31
C TRP A 55 -5.95 -20.52 0.56
N ILE A 56 -5.72 -20.09 1.81
CA ILE A 56 -4.83 -20.79 2.76
C ILE A 56 -5.27 -22.24 2.94
N TYR A 57 -6.57 -22.49 3.05
CA TYR A 57 -7.09 -23.84 3.12
C TYR A 57 -6.80 -24.66 1.86
N ARG A 58 -7.10 -24.11 0.68
CA ARG A 58 -6.82 -24.79 -0.60
C ARG A 58 -5.33 -25.04 -0.81
N PHE A 59 -4.49 -24.08 -0.42
CA PHE A 59 -3.05 -24.20 -0.49
C PHE A 59 -2.53 -25.26 0.48
N LYS A 60 -3.05 -25.30 1.71
CA LYS A 60 -2.70 -26.33 2.70
C LYS A 60 -3.13 -27.73 2.24
N CYS A 61 -4.35 -27.90 1.74
CA CYS A 61 -4.78 -29.18 1.16
C CYS A 61 -3.92 -29.60 -0.06
N TYR A 62 -3.46 -28.65 -0.87
CA TYR A 62 -2.58 -28.93 -2.00
C TYR A 62 -1.19 -29.39 -1.54
N ILE A 63 -0.58 -28.69 -0.58
CA ILE A 63 0.71 -29.08 0.00
C ILE A 63 0.60 -30.44 0.69
N ASP A 64 -0.45 -30.66 1.47
CA ASP A 64 -0.71 -31.95 2.15
C ASP A 64 -0.89 -33.08 1.13
N SER A 65 -1.53 -32.82 -0.02
CA SER A 65 -1.69 -33.80 -1.10
C SER A 65 -0.40 -34.14 -1.86
N GLN A 66 0.62 -33.28 -1.79
CA GLN A 66 1.93 -33.52 -2.41
C GLN A 66 2.92 -34.20 -1.43
N LEU A 67 2.66 -34.11 -0.12
CA LEU A 67 3.55 -34.63 0.93
C LEU A 67 3.13 -36.00 1.50
N THR A 68 1.93 -36.51 1.19
CA THR A 68 1.43 -37.77 1.76
C THR A 68 1.11 -38.83 0.70
N SER A 69 1.56 -40.07 0.94
CA SER A 69 1.13 -41.25 0.18
C SER A 69 -0.38 -41.50 0.37
N PRO A 70 -1.09 -42.07 -0.63
CA PRO A 70 -2.56 -42.01 -0.74
C PRO A 70 -3.38 -42.71 0.37
N LYS A 71 -2.75 -43.26 1.42
CA LYS A 71 -3.43 -44.04 2.47
C LYS A 71 -3.65 -43.31 3.80
N GLN A 72 -3.23 -42.06 3.96
CA GLN A 72 -3.48 -41.26 5.18
C GLN A 72 -3.90 -39.82 4.87
N VAL A 73 -4.91 -39.62 4.02
CA VAL A 73 -5.59 -38.32 3.92
C VAL A 73 -6.55 -38.21 5.11
N SER A 74 -6.00 -37.85 6.27
CA SER A 74 -6.83 -37.36 7.37
C SER A 74 -7.59 -36.12 6.87
N HIS A 75 -8.91 -36.10 7.05
CA HIS A 75 -9.76 -34.98 6.71
C HIS A 75 -9.22 -33.71 7.40
N CYS A 76 -8.47 -32.88 6.66
CA CYS A 76 -8.10 -31.55 7.12
C CYS A 76 -9.40 -30.72 7.10
N LYS A 77 -10.16 -30.75 8.19
CA LYS A 77 -11.37 -29.93 8.31
C LYS A 77 -10.93 -28.46 8.28
N LEU A 78 -11.48 -27.69 7.34
CA LEU A 78 -11.43 -26.23 7.42
C LEU A 78 -11.92 -25.87 8.82
N SER A 79 -11.03 -25.37 9.68
CA SER A 79 -11.45 -24.79 10.95
C SER A 79 -12.32 -23.59 10.61
N THR A 80 -13.61 -23.85 10.50
CA THR A 80 -14.66 -22.85 10.54
C THR A 80 -14.72 -22.41 11.98
N HIS A 81 -13.70 -21.69 12.46
CA HIS A 81 -14.00 -20.64 13.40
C HIS A 81 -15.04 -19.78 12.67
N LYS A 82 -16.32 -19.98 13.05
CA LYS A 82 -17.40 -19.05 12.75
C LYS A 82 -16.81 -17.70 13.10
N MET A 83 -16.44 -16.93 12.07
CA MET A 83 -16.09 -15.55 12.30
C MET A 83 -17.38 -14.97 12.82
N VAL A 84 -17.38 -14.65 14.11
CA VAL A 84 -18.39 -13.79 14.70
C VAL A 84 -18.50 -12.64 13.70
N PRO A 85 -19.62 -12.48 12.99
CA PRO A 85 -19.78 -11.35 12.07
C PRO A 85 -19.42 -10.15 12.93
N GLY A 86 -18.32 -9.48 12.55
CA GLY A 86 -17.73 -8.45 13.38
C GLY A 86 -18.86 -7.51 13.72
N GLN A 87 -19.29 -7.51 14.98
CA GLN A 87 -20.56 -6.91 15.38
C GLN A 87 -20.62 -5.54 14.72
N LEU A 88 -21.60 -5.34 13.83
CA LEU A 88 -21.80 -4.09 13.12
C LEU A 88 -21.82 -3.01 14.19
N LYS A 89 -20.68 -2.35 14.38
CA LYS A 89 -20.59 -1.21 15.28
C LYS A 89 -21.58 -0.21 14.70
N SER A 90 -22.43 0.35 15.57
CA SER A 90 -23.41 1.37 15.19
C SER A 90 -22.77 2.38 14.22
N ALA A 91 -23.51 2.83 13.21
CA ALA A 91 -23.03 3.84 12.26
C ALA A 91 -22.41 5.05 12.99
N SER A 92 -22.97 5.41 14.15
CA SER A 92 -22.42 6.44 15.05
C SER A 92 -20.97 6.17 15.48
N THR A 93 -20.62 4.93 15.82
CA THR A 93 -19.26 4.53 16.21
C THR A 93 -18.28 4.63 15.05
N PHE A 94 -18.71 4.35 13.82
CA PHE A 94 -17.86 4.50 12.62
C PHE A 94 -17.46 5.97 12.41
N TYR A 95 -18.45 6.88 12.35
CA TYR A 95 -18.19 8.30 12.12
C TYR A 95 -17.35 8.91 13.25
N LYS A 96 -17.60 8.52 14.51
CA LYS A 96 -16.78 8.92 15.65
C LYS A 96 -15.33 8.49 15.50
N ASN A 97 -15.07 7.23 15.12
CA ASN A 97 -13.69 6.75 14.94
C ASN A 97 -12.97 7.49 13.81
N ILE A 98 -13.64 7.71 12.67
CA ILE A 98 -13.08 8.46 11.54
C ILE A 98 -12.74 9.88 11.99
N PHE A 99 -13.66 10.54 12.69
CA PHE A 99 -13.48 11.89 13.22
C PHE A 99 -12.29 12.00 14.17
N TYR A 100 -12.18 11.09 15.14
CA TYR A 100 -11.03 11.08 16.06
C TYR A 100 -9.72 10.86 15.29
N LEU A 101 -9.66 9.87 14.41
CA LEU A 101 -8.47 9.58 13.60
C LEU A 101 -8.07 10.76 12.70
N SER A 102 -9.04 11.45 12.08
CA SER A 102 -8.75 12.63 11.27
C SER A 102 -8.24 13.79 12.10
N ILE A 103 -8.83 14.05 13.28
CA ILE A 103 -8.32 15.07 14.20
C ILE A 103 -6.89 14.75 14.62
N GLY A 104 -6.62 13.51 15.03
CA GLY A 104 -5.28 13.11 15.43
C GLY A 104 -4.26 13.18 14.30
N PHE A 105 -4.65 12.91 13.06
CA PHE A 105 -3.78 13.08 11.90
C PHE A 105 -3.44 14.56 11.69
N VAL A 106 -4.43 15.44 11.77
CA VAL A 106 -4.24 16.89 11.66
C VAL A 106 -3.36 17.41 12.80
N THR A 107 -3.64 17.03 14.05
CA THR A 107 -2.87 17.51 15.20
C THR A 107 -1.41 17.07 15.15
N ILE A 108 -1.14 15.80 14.83
CA ILE A 108 0.24 15.30 14.69
C ILE A 108 0.96 16.00 13.52
N SER A 109 0.26 16.23 12.39
CA SER A 109 0.85 16.91 11.24
C SER A 109 1.15 18.38 11.53
N CYS A 110 0.24 19.09 12.20
CA CYS A 110 0.46 20.48 12.62
C CYS A 110 1.58 20.58 13.65
N LEU A 111 1.61 19.68 14.64
CA LEU A 111 2.67 19.65 15.65
C LEU A 111 4.03 19.36 15.02
N ARG A 112 4.09 18.42 14.07
CA ARG A 112 5.30 18.17 13.28
C ARG A 112 5.75 19.40 12.51
N PHE A 113 4.83 20.08 11.84
CA PHE A 113 5.14 21.30 11.09
C PHE A 113 5.65 22.43 12.00
N ALA A 114 5.06 22.57 13.20
CA ALA A 114 5.51 23.51 14.21
C ALA A 114 6.93 23.19 14.71
N ILE A 115 7.23 21.90 14.98
CA ILE A 115 8.59 21.45 15.34
C ILE A 115 9.59 21.73 14.21
N MET A 116 9.16 21.62 12.95
CA MET A 116 9.97 21.94 11.76
C MET A 116 10.09 23.46 11.50
N ASN A 117 9.90 24.30 12.53
CA ASN A 117 9.99 25.76 12.45
C ASN A 117 9.07 26.38 11.38
N ASN A 118 7.92 25.77 11.12
CA ASN A 118 6.95 26.19 10.10
C ASN A 118 7.56 26.36 8.69
N LYS A 119 8.67 25.68 8.40
CA LYS A 119 9.32 25.68 7.09
C LYS A 119 9.28 24.28 6.52
N LEU A 120 8.93 24.21 5.23
CA LEU A 120 9.10 22.98 4.47
C LEU A 120 10.60 22.69 4.34
N PRO A 121 11.00 21.39 4.35
CA PRO A 121 12.40 21.03 4.16
C PRO A 121 12.89 21.55 2.81
N SER A 122 13.96 22.35 2.85
CA SER A 122 14.63 22.84 1.65
C SER A 122 15.65 21.81 1.19
N PHE A 123 15.33 21.08 0.13
CA PHE A 123 16.24 20.11 -0.47
C PHE A 123 17.20 20.80 -1.44
N ASN A 124 18.45 20.33 -1.44
CA ASN A 124 19.46 20.77 -2.38
C ASN A 124 19.12 20.30 -3.79
N ARG A 125 19.61 21.04 -4.78
CA ARG A 125 19.45 20.69 -6.20
C ARG A 125 20.04 19.32 -6.53
N LEU A 126 21.07 18.91 -5.79
CA LEU A 126 21.76 17.64 -5.96
C LEU A 126 20.98 16.45 -5.36
N ASP A 127 19.96 16.68 -4.54
CA ASP A 127 19.22 15.58 -3.94
C ASP A 127 18.28 14.96 -5.00
N ASN A 128 17.58 15.82 -5.75
CA ASN A 128 16.66 15.42 -6.81
C ASN A 128 16.88 16.24 -8.09
N PRO A 129 17.69 15.75 -9.04
CA PRO A 129 18.04 16.51 -10.24
C PRO A 129 16.85 16.67 -11.20
N ALA A 130 15.85 15.78 -11.14
CA ALA A 130 14.62 15.90 -11.93
C ALA A 130 13.82 17.17 -11.59
N ARG A 131 13.98 17.71 -10.37
CA ARG A 131 13.32 18.95 -9.93
C ARG A 131 13.77 20.18 -10.72
N ILE A 132 15.01 20.17 -11.22
CA ILE A 132 15.63 21.30 -11.93
C ILE A 132 15.16 21.37 -13.38
N LEU A 133 14.73 20.24 -13.95
CA LEU A 133 14.33 20.17 -15.34
C LEU A 133 13.13 21.09 -15.64
N ALA A 134 13.13 21.67 -16.84
CA ALA A 134 11.99 22.41 -17.34
C ALA A 134 10.81 21.47 -17.62
N SER A 135 9.60 22.01 -17.58
CA SER A 135 8.42 21.31 -18.10
C SER A 135 8.59 21.11 -19.61
N PRO A 136 8.30 19.93 -20.18
CA PRO A 136 7.61 18.77 -19.57
C PRO A 136 8.53 17.69 -18.99
N TYR A 137 9.85 17.84 -19.11
CA TYR A 137 10.82 16.80 -18.72
C TYR A 137 10.79 16.48 -17.23
N ARG A 138 10.51 17.48 -16.37
CA ARG A 138 10.30 17.26 -14.94
C ARG A 138 9.17 16.26 -14.67
N GLN A 139 8.03 16.42 -15.32
CA GLN A 139 6.86 15.57 -15.16
C GLN A 139 7.11 14.16 -15.72
N LEU A 140 7.81 14.06 -16.85
CA LEU A 140 8.19 12.77 -17.43
C LEU A 140 9.13 11.98 -16.51
N ASN A 141 10.11 12.65 -15.90
CA ASN A 141 10.99 12.02 -14.93
C ASN A 141 10.26 11.63 -13.64
N TYR A 142 9.33 12.45 -13.15
CA TYR A 142 8.49 12.07 -12.00
C TYR A 142 7.60 10.87 -12.32
N ALA A 143 7.01 10.81 -13.51
CA ALA A 143 6.24 9.66 -13.96
C ALA A 143 7.13 8.39 -14.08
N TYR A 144 8.34 8.52 -14.63
CA TYR A 144 9.28 7.41 -14.72
C TYR A 144 9.76 6.93 -13.35
N ILE A 145 9.93 7.83 -12.38
CA ILE A 145 10.23 7.46 -10.99
C ILE A 145 9.13 6.54 -10.43
N TRP A 146 7.85 6.78 -10.73
CA TRP A 146 6.78 5.87 -10.31
C TRP A 146 6.95 4.48 -10.91
N THR A 147 7.23 4.41 -12.21
CA THR A 147 7.52 3.16 -12.91
C THR A 147 8.69 2.42 -12.30
N TYR A 148 9.78 3.13 -11.96
CA TYR A 148 10.92 2.52 -11.29
C TYR A 148 10.59 2.02 -9.88
N ASN A 149 9.77 2.75 -9.11
CA ASN A 149 9.28 2.29 -7.81
C ASN A 149 8.41 1.01 -7.95
N CYS A 150 7.57 0.92 -8.99
CA CYS A 150 6.84 -0.32 -9.31
C CYS A 150 7.78 -1.46 -9.71
N TRP A 151 8.84 -1.17 -10.46
CA TRP A 151 9.87 -2.15 -10.79
C TRP A 151 10.57 -2.69 -9.54
N LEU A 152 10.89 -1.84 -8.55
CA LEU A 152 11.48 -2.29 -7.29
C LEU A 152 10.54 -3.20 -6.48
N LEU A 153 9.21 -3.03 -6.57
CA LEU A 153 8.26 -3.97 -5.96
C LEU A 153 8.29 -5.35 -6.62
N LEU A 154 8.52 -5.40 -7.92
CA LEU A 154 8.62 -6.65 -8.69
C LEU A 154 10.00 -7.30 -8.56
N ASN A 155 11.05 -6.49 -8.51
CA ASN A 155 12.44 -6.92 -8.64
C ASN A 155 13.37 -6.16 -7.66
N PRO A 156 13.42 -6.55 -6.37
CA PRO A 156 14.15 -5.83 -5.32
C PRO A 156 15.65 -6.17 -5.28
N PHE A 157 16.33 -6.26 -6.44
CA PHE A 157 17.77 -6.62 -6.48
C PHE A 157 18.69 -5.40 -6.46
N ASN A 158 18.34 -4.32 -7.17
CA ASN A 158 19.16 -3.11 -7.23
C ASN A 158 18.65 -2.07 -6.23
N LEU A 159 18.87 -2.32 -4.95
CA LEU A 159 18.56 -1.39 -3.85
C LEU A 159 19.79 -0.53 -3.53
N SER A 160 19.59 0.70 -3.08
CA SER A 160 20.68 1.61 -2.75
C SER A 160 20.40 2.34 -1.43
N CYS A 161 21.39 2.38 -0.55
CA CYS A 161 21.28 3.07 0.75
C CYS A 161 20.82 4.52 0.61
N ASP A 162 21.31 5.21 -0.43
CA ASP A 162 20.85 6.53 -0.85
C ASP A 162 20.73 6.61 -2.37
N TRP A 163 19.59 7.11 -2.85
CA TRP A 163 19.34 7.39 -4.27
C TRP A 163 19.54 8.88 -4.54
N SER A 164 20.73 9.25 -5.02
CA SER A 164 21.13 10.65 -5.29
C SER A 164 21.41 10.93 -6.78
N SER A 165 21.68 12.21 -7.10
CA SER A 165 21.87 12.90 -8.42
C SER A 165 22.19 12.11 -9.71
N SER A 166 22.88 10.98 -9.67
CA SER A 166 23.28 10.22 -10.86
C SER A 166 22.83 8.75 -10.85
N SER A 167 22.04 8.36 -9.85
CA SER A 167 21.54 6.99 -9.70
C SER A 167 20.52 6.58 -10.76
N ILE A 168 19.75 7.55 -11.28
CA ILE A 168 18.82 7.34 -12.38
C ILE A 168 19.16 8.28 -13.53
N GLN A 169 19.31 7.71 -14.72
CA GLN A 169 19.47 8.48 -15.95
C GLN A 169 18.19 9.26 -16.27
N LEU A 170 18.30 10.58 -16.28
CA LEU A 170 17.20 11.50 -16.58
C LEU A 170 16.73 11.39 -18.03
N ILE A 171 15.43 11.56 -18.21
CA ILE A 171 14.79 11.67 -19.51
C ILE A 171 14.95 13.10 -20.00
N THR A 172 15.70 13.29 -21.08
CA THR A 172 15.95 14.59 -21.73
C THR A 172 15.32 14.68 -23.12
N SER A 173 14.76 13.59 -23.63
CA SER A 173 14.10 13.50 -24.93
C SER A 173 12.72 12.84 -24.80
N LEU A 174 11.77 13.28 -25.62
CA LEU A 174 10.44 12.66 -25.70
C LEU A 174 10.50 11.24 -26.29
N LEU A 175 11.50 10.95 -27.12
CA LEU A 175 11.68 9.66 -27.78
C LEU A 175 12.52 8.67 -26.96
N ASP A 176 12.82 8.99 -25.69
CA ASP A 176 13.52 8.06 -24.80
C ASP A 176 12.66 6.79 -24.60
N PRO A 177 13.21 5.57 -24.78
CA PRO A 177 12.48 4.31 -24.57
C PRO A 177 11.88 4.19 -23.17
N LYS A 178 12.44 4.89 -22.18
CA LYS A 178 11.86 4.96 -20.83
C LYS A 178 10.42 5.48 -20.87
N ASN A 179 10.10 6.46 -21.71
CA ASN A 179 8.74 6.99 -21.81
C ASN A 179 7.74 5.92 -22.25
N VAL A 180 8.15 4.97 -23.11
CA VAL A 180 7.31 3.84 -23.55
C VAL A 180 7.04 2.91 -22.36
N ILE A 181 8.06 2.59 -21.58
CA ILE A 181 7.92 1.76 -20.38
C ILE A 181 7.02 2.46 -19.35
N THR A 182 7.22 3.76 -19.14
CA THR A 182 6.38 4.58 -18.26
C THR A 182 4.91 4.48 -18.68
N LEU A 183 4.62 4.76 -19.95
CA LEU A 183 3.27 4.69 -20.50
C LEU A 183 2.67 3.28 -20.38
N ALA A 184 3.44 2.23 -20.67
CA ALA A 184 3.00 0.85 -20.51
C ALA A 184 2.62 0.53 -19.06
N THR A 185 3.38 1.00 -18.06
CA THR A 185 3.05 0.79 -16.64
C THR A 185 1.79 1.54 -16.20
N PHE A 186 1.55 2.76 -16.69
CA PHE A 186 0.32 3.49 -16.42
C PHE A 186 -0.89 2.83 -17.08
N ILE A 187 -0.76 2.35 -18.32
CA ILE A 187 -1.83 1.60 -19.00
C ILE A 187 -2.11 0.29 -18.24
N PHE A 188 -1.09 -0.46 -17.88
CA PHE A 188 -1.25 -1.71 -17.13
C PHE A 188 -1.95 -1.49 -15.79
N THR A 189 -1.54 -0.48 -15.02
CA THR A 189 -2.19 -0.14 -13.75
C THR A 189 -3.63 0.31 -13.95
N LEU A 190 -3.94 1.10 -14.99
CA LEU A 190 -5.30 1.50 -15.34
C LEU A 190 -6.18 0.30 -15.73
N LEU A 191 -5.67 -0.60 -16.56
CA LEU A 191 -6.38 -1.82 -16.94
C LEU A 191 -6.65 -2.70 -15.72
N LEU A 192 -5.65 -2.84 -14.83
CA LEU A 192 -5.84 -3.52 -13.55
C LEU A 192 -6.94 -2.85 -12.73
N LEU A 193 -6.96 -1.52 -12.61
CA LEU A 193 -8.03 -0.78 -11.93
C LEU A 193 -9.41 -1.12 -12.55
N LEU A 194 -9.56 -1.03 -13.87
CA LEU A 194 -10.84 -1.24 -14.54
C LEU A 194 -11.35 -2.69 -14.45
N GLN A 195 -10.46 -3.68 -14.45
CA GLN A 195 -10.81 -5.10 -14.44
C GLN A 195 -10.80 -5.72 -13.04
N SER A 196 -10.51 -4.92 -12.01
CA SER A 196 -10.29 -5.42 -10.66
C SER A 196 -11.58 -5.73 -9.91
N ASP A 197 -11.58 -6.87 -9.21
CA ASP A 197 -12.54 -7.15 -8.15
C ASP A 197 -12.36 -6.17 -6.97
N THR A 198 -13.36 -6.11 -6.10
CA THR A 198 -13.32 -5.28 -4.88
C THR A 198 -12.08 -5.51 -4.01
N VAL A 199 -11.52 -6.73 -4.00
CA VAL A 199 -10.30 -7.08 -3.25
C VAL A 199 -9.07 -6.45 -3.89
N SER A 200 -8.99 -6.45 -5.22
CA SER A 200 -7.88 -5.86 -5.97
C SER A 200 -7.91 -4.32 -5.91
N TRP A 201 -9.11 -3.71 -6.01
CA TRP A 201 -9.29 -2.27 -5.79
C TRP A 201 -8.80 -1.80 -4.43
N MET A 202 -9.00 -2.62 -3.42
CA MET A 202 -8.54 -2.33 -2.06
C MET A 202 -7.02 -2.44 -1.93
N GLY A 203 -6.39 -3.45 -2.54
CA GLY A 203 -4.92 -3.58 -2.56
C GLY A 203 -4.27 -2.41 -3.32
N LEU A 204 -4.83 -2.06 -4.48
CA LEU A 204 -4.41 -0.91 -5.29
C LEU A 204 -4.62 0.41 -4.54
N GLY A 205 -5.79 0.59 -3.92
CA GLY A 205 -6.10 1.76 -3.11
C GLY A 205 -5.15 1.92 -1.93
N PHE A 206 -4.83 0.83 -1.22
CA PHE A 206 -3.85 0.84 -0.13
C PHE A 206 -2.46 1.26 -0.64
N MET A 207 -2.02 0.67 -1.75
CA MET A 207 -0.73 0.97 -2.38
C MET A 207 -0.65 2.44 -2.81
N MET A 208 -1.67 2.95 -3.51
CA MET A 208 -1.70 4.33 -4.01
C MET A 208 -1.79 5.35 -2.87
N ILE A 209 -2.65 5.13 -1.87
CA ILE A 209 -2.81 6.05 -0.73
C ILE A 209 -1.53 6.15 0.09
N THR A 210 -0.82 5.03 0.29
CA THR A 210 0.43 5.02 1.07
C THR A 210 1.62 5.56 0.29
N PHE A 211 1.62 5.44 -1.04
CA PHE A 211 2.66 5.98 -1.92
C PHE A 211 2.47 7.48 -2.23
N LEU A 212 1.24 7.99 -2.16
CA LEU A 212 0.88 9.37 -2.51
C LEU A 212 1.75 10.45 -1.85
N PRO A 213 2.07 10.38 -0.53
CA PRO A 213 2.94 11.37 0.10
C PRO A 213 4.36 11.38 -0.47
N ALA A 214 4.83 10.26 -1.02
CA ALA A 214 6.17 10.11 -1.60
C ALA A 214 6.24 10.34 -3.12
N SER A 215 5.10 10.68 -3.73
CA SER A 215 4.92 10.62 -5.17
C SER A 215 5.39 11.86 -5.96
N ASN A 216 5.95 12.86 -5.27
CA ASN A 216 6.36 14.16 -5.83
C ASN A 216 5.22 15.00 -6.46
N ILE A 217 3.94 14.59 -6.33
CA ILE A 217 2.78 15.35 -6.83
C ILE A 217 2.47 16.57 -5.95
N PHE A 218 2.33 16.36 -4.63
CA PHE A 218 1.92 17.42 -3.70
C PHE A 218 3.10 18.28 -3.23
N PHE A 219 4.24 17.63 -2.95
CA PHE A 219 5.44 18.28 -2.46
C PHE A 219 6.66 17.64 -3.13
N PRO A 220 7.60 18.44 -3.67
CA PRO A 220 8.84 17.91 -4.22
C PRO A 220 9.72 17.41 -3.06
N LEU A 221 10.03 16.12 -3.08
CA LEU A 221 10.89 15.48 -2.08
C LEU A 221 12.34 15.50 -2.55
N GLY A 222 13.24 15.49 -1.58
CA GLY A 222 14.68 15.49 -1.84
C GLY A 222 15.18 14.18 -2.42
N PHE A 223 14.55 13.05 -2.16
CA PHE A 223 15.00 11.76 -2.69
C PHE A 223 14.49 11.51 -4.10
N VAL A 224 15.33 10.87 -4.93
CA VAL A 224 14.95 10.46 -6.30
C VAL A 224 14.04 9.23 -6.27
N ILE A 225 14.34 8.24 -5.43
CA ILE A 225 13.56 7.01 -5.27
C ILE A 225 13.10 6.85 -3.83
N ALA A 226 11.89 6.33 -3.66
CA ALA A 226 11.22 6.20 -2.39
C ALA A 226 11.33 4.77 -1.82
N GLU A 227 12.51 4.11 -1.88
CA GLU A 227 12.65 2.71 -1.43
C GLU A 227 12.25 2.50 0.04
N ARG A 228 12.63 3.43 0.93
CA ARG A 228 12.24 3.41 2.34
C ARG A 228 10.74 3.61 2.55
N VAL A 229 10.07 4.23 1.58
CA VAL A 229 8.62 4.48 1.59
C VAL A 229 7.84 3.30 1.01
N LEU A 230 8.46 2.50 0.14
CA LEU A 230 7.84 1.36 -0.54
C LEU A 230 7.42 0.22 0.42
N TYR A 231 7.83 0.25 1.69
CA TYR A 231 7.40 -0.73 2.69
C TYR A 231 5.87 -0.80 2.86
N LEU A 232 5.18 0.33 3.02
CA LEU A 232 3.72 0.32 3.16
C LEU A 232 3.02 -0.05 1.83
N PRO A 233 3.37 0.55 0.68
CA PRO A 233 2.87 0.12 -0.63
C PRO A 233 3.05 -1.39 -0.91
N SER A 234 4.14 -2.00 -0.46
CA SER A 234 4.41 -3.43 -0.64
C SER A 234 3.35 -4.34 0.01
N MET A 235 2.72 -3.89 1.10
CA MET A 235 1.60 -4.63 1.70
C MET A 235 0.39 -4.66 0.75
N GLY A 236 0.08 -3.53 0.10
CA GLY A 236 -0.98 -3.46 -0.92
C GLY A 236 -0.65 -4.33 -2.13
N PHE A 237 0.60 -4.30 -2.57
CA PHE A 237 1.12 -5.15 -3.65
C PHE A 237 0.99 -6.66 -3.35
N SER A 238 1.31 -7.08 -2.12
CA SER A 238 1.19 -8.49 -1.71
C SER A 238 -0.26 -9.02 -1.78
N ILE A 239 -1.25 -8.17 -1.48
CA ILE A 239 -2.67 -8.52 -1.59
C ILE A 239 -3.05 -8.78 -3.06
N ILE A 240 -2.56 -7.93 -3.97
CA ILE A 240 -2.83 -8.05 -5.41
C ILE A 240 -2.21 -9.34 -5.96
N ILE A 241 -0.94 -9.61 -5.62
CA ILE A 241 -0.24 -10.84 -6.02
C ILE A 241 -1.00 -12.07 -5.54
N ALA A 242 -1.35 -12.12 -4.25
CA ALA A 242 -2.08 -13.25 -3.68
C ALA A 242 -3.42 -13.48 -4.40
N ARG A 243 -4.14 -12.41 -4.73
CA ARG A 243 -5.38 -12.50 -5.51
C ARG A 243 -5.15 -13.00 -6.94
N GLY A 244 -4.10 -12.51 -7.60
CA GLY A 244 -3.70 -12.96 -8.94
C GLY A 244 -3.43 -14.46 -8.99
N PHE A 245 -2.68 -14.98 -8.01
CA PHE A 245 -2.42 -16.42 -7.88
C PHE A 245 -3.69 -17.25 -7.68
N VAL A 246 -4.64 -16.76 -6.88
CA VAL A 246 -5.94 -17.45 -6.67
C VAL A 246 -6.71 -17.58 -7.98
N LEU A 247 -6.77 -16.50 -8.76
CA LEU A 247 -7.50 -16.46 -10.04
C LEU A 247 -6.84 -17.40 -11.05
N LEU A 248 -5.52 -17.32 -11.19
CA LEU A 248 -4.74 -18.16 -12.08
C LEU A 248 -4.92 -19.65 -11.75
N TYR A 249 -4.82 -20.01 -10.48
CA TYR A 249 -5.04 -21.40 -10.03
C TYR A 249 -6.47 -21.89 -10.33
N SER A 250 -7.49 -21.05 -10.12
CA SER A 250 -8.87 -21.43 -10.41
C SER A 250 -9.14 -21.63 -11.90
N SER A 251 -8.49 -20.83 -12.76
CA SER A 251 -8.59 -20.95 -14.22
C SER A 251 -7.94 -22.24 -14.72
N ILE A 252 -6.75 -22.59 -14.21
CA ILE A 252 -6.07 -23.85 -14.54
C ILE A 252 -6.91 -25.05 -14.12
N LYS A 253 -7.48 -25.03 -12.90
CA LYS A 253 -8.33 -26.12 -12.42
C LYS A 253 -9.63 -26.26 -13.21
N SER A 254 -10.24 -25.17 -13.67
CA SER A 254 -11.47 -25.23 -14.46
C SER A 254 -11.28 -25.80 -15.87
N LYS A 255 -10.05 -25.80 -16.38
CA LYS A 255 -9.70 -26.39 -17.68
C LYS A 255 -9.29 -27.87 -17.60
N ARG A 256 -9.11 -28.42 -16.40
CA ARG A 256 -8.88 -29.85 -16.15
C ARG A 256 -10.18 -30.51 -15.73
#